data_AF-A0A6G5A7Z4-F1
#
_entry.id   AF-A0A6G5A7Z4-F1
#
_cell.length_a   1.000
_cell.length_b   1.000
_cell.length_c   1.000
_cell.angle_alpha   90.00
_cell.angle_beta   90.00
_cell.angle_gamma   90.00
#
_symmetry.space_group_name_H-M   'P 1'
#
loop_
_entity.id
_entity.type
_entity.pdbx_description
1 polymer ?
#
loop_
_entity_poly.entity_id
_entity_poly.type
_entity_poly.pdbx_seq_one_letter_code
_entity_poly.pdbx_strand_id
1 'polypeptide(L)'
;MNTLFQAFVVLFVQLCLPSLGTTNKYERNKACLKPPTKENCTTVEYKWSFIEGLNGCYQNNVCSDHMNNFEDKFKCARACPPLWRPSPPRKKVTCTDWLRGKPCYKYWFAYYPDVYGLFHPYMFYTGCGEWKNKLYVYDPWRQTCQEFHHRYTTKQSS
;
A
#
# COMPACT_ATOMS: atom_id res chain seq x y z
N MET A 1 -52.77 -29.52 3.67
CA MET A 1 -51.95 -28.29 3.63
C MET A 1 -50.56 -28.59 4.17
N ASN A 2 -49.65 -29.22 3.41
CA ASN A 2 -48.27 -29.41 3.94
C ASN A 2 -47.17 -29.85 2.96
N THR A 3 -47.27 -29.60 1.65
CA THR A 3 -46.26 -30.15 0.71
C THR A 3 -45.81 -29.19 -0.40
N LEU A 4 -46.24 -27.94 -0.39
CA LEU A 4 -45.84 -26.94 -1.41
C LEU A 4 -44.86 -25.88 -0.88
N PHE A 5 -44.74 -25.71 0.44
CA PHE A 5 -43.90 -24.66 1.03
C PHE A 5 -42.42 -25.06 1.22
N GLN A 6 -42.10 -26.35 1.19
CA GLN A 6 -40.72 -26.82 1.39
C GLN A 6 -39.88 -26.85 0.11
N ALA A 7 -40.50 -26.84 -1.08
CA ALA A 7 -39.79 -26.90 -2.35
C ALA A 7 -39.16 -25.57 -2.80
N PHE A 8 -39.65 -24.43 -2.28
CA PHE A 8 -39.17 -23.10 -2.68
C PHE A 8 -37.89 -22.65 -1.98
N VAL A 9 -37.56 -23.22 -0.82
CA VAL A 9 -36.38 -22.79 -0.05
C VAL A 9 -35.09 -23.42 -0.58
N VAL A 10 -35.16 -24.61 -1.18
CA VAL A 10 -33.96 -25.29 -1.73
C VAL A 10 -33.52 -24.67 -3.07
N LEU A 11 -34.44 -24.09 -3.84
CA LEU A 11 -34.11 -23.48 -5.14
C LEU A 11 -33.42 -22.11 -5.05
N PHE A 12 -33.53 -21.40 -3.92
CA PHE A 12 -32.93 -20.07 -3.77
C PHE A 12 -31.47 -20.08 -3.28
N VAL A 13 -30.98 -21.19 -2.73
CA VAL A 13 -29.60 -21.28 -2.22
C VAL A 13 -28.58 -21.58 -3.34
N GLN A 14 -29.02 -22.05 -4.51
CA GLN A 14 -28.15 -22.35 -5.66
C GLN A 14 -27.98 -21.21 -6.67
N LEU A 15 -28.69 -20.09 -6.53
CA LEU A 15 -28.59 -18.95 -7.45
C LEU A 15 -27.59 -17.85 -7.03
N CYS A 16 -26.94 -18.02 -5.88
CA CYS A 16 -25.96 -17.06 -5.36
C CYS A 16 -24.56 -17.66 -5.13
N LEU A 17 -24.19 -18.73 -5.83
CA LEU A 17 -22.77 -19.01 -6.01
C LEU A 17 -22.27 -18.15 -7.17
N PRO A 18 -21.44 -17.12 -6.94
CA PRO A 18 -20.68 -16.53 -8.03
C PRO A 18 -19.88 -17.68 -8.65
N SER A 19 -20.19 -18.00 -9.91
CA SER A 19 -19.35 -18.83 -10.75
C SER A 19 -17.96 -18.19 -10.75
N LEU A 20 -17.05 -18.71 -9.92
CA LEU A 20 -15.64 -18.38 -9.92
C LEU A 20 -15.03 -19.05 -11.15
N GLY A 21 -15.38 -18.50 -12.31
CA GLY A 21 -15.07 -19.03 -13.62
C GLY A 21 -14.78 -17.86 -14.54
N THR A 22 -13.55 -17.38 -14.49
CA THR A 22 -12.75 -17.06 -15.67
C THR A 22 -11.38 -16.60 -15.16
N THR A 23 -10.44 -17.54 -15.07
CA THR A 23 -9.05 -17.18 -15.35
C THR A 23 -9.05 -16.63 -16.77
N ASN A 24 -9.19 -15.31 -16.89
CA ASN A 24 -9.10 -14.64 -18.17
C ASN A 24 -7.63 -14.75 -18.59
N LYS A 25 -7.27 -15.85 -19.25
CA LYS A 25 -5.94 -16.13 -19.78
C LYS A 25 -5.78 -15.27 -21.04
N TYR A 26 -5.87 -13.96 -20.87
CA TYR A 26 -5.49 -13.00 -21.90
C TYR A 26 -4.00 -13.24 -22.16
N GLU A 27 -3.68 -13.80 -23.31
CA GLU A 27 -2.30 -13.99 -23.72
C GLU A 27 -1.62 -12.62 -23.70
N ARG A 28 -0.66 -12.46 -22.81
CA ARG A 28 0.01 -11.19 -22.57
C ARG A 28 0.76 -10.78 -23.84
N ASN A 29 0.70 -9.49 -24.16
CA ASN A 29 1.43 -8.95 -25.31
C ASN A 29 2.93 -9.31 -25.17
N LYS A 30 3.49 -9.89 -26.23
CA LYS A 30 4.89 -10.37 -26.28
C LYS A 30 5.90 -9.26 -25.98
N ALA A 31 5.57 -8.00 -26.25
CA ALA A 31 6.37 -6.84 -25.89
C ALA A 31 6.64 -6.76 -24.37
N CYS A 32 5.67 -7.16 -23.54
CA CYS A 32 5.76 -7.06 -22.08
C CYS A 32 6.55 -8.22 -21.46
N LEU A 33 6.86 -9.26 -22.23
CA LEU A 33 7.57 -10.46 -21.76
C LEU A 33 9.09 -10.28 -21.83
N LYS A 34 9.58 -9.35 -22.66
CA LYS A 34 11.00 -9.04 -22.79
C LYS A 34 11.32 -7.72 -22.06
N PRO A 35 12.33 -7.71 -21.19
CA PRO A 35 12.75 -6.48 -20.53
C PRO A 35 13.25 -5.47 -21.58
N PRO A 36 13.01 -4.16 -21.40
CA PRO A 36 13.56 -3.14 -22.28
C PRO A 36 15.09 -3.18 -22.24
N THR A 37 15.73 -3.13 -23.40
CA THR A 37 17.19 -3.09 -23.53
C THR A 37 17.68 -1.74 -24.02
N LYS A 38 18.93 -1.41 -23.69
CA LYS A 38 19.67 -0.23 -24.15
C LYS A 38 20.96 -0.59 -24.89
N GLU A 39 21.18 -1.89 -25.09
CA GLU A 39 22.43 -2.47 -25.60
C GLU A 39 22.15 -3.07 -26.98
N ASN A 40 23.14 -3.02 -27.88
CA ASN A 40 23.08 -3.56 -29.24
C ASN A 40 21.97 -2.96 -30.12
N CYS A 41 21.81 -1.64 -30.11
CA CYS A 41 20.86 -0.95 -30.99
C CYS A 41 21.43 0.32 -31.63
N THR A 42 20.83 0.70 -32.76
CA THR A 42 21.26 1.86 -33.56
C THR A 42 20.92 3.18 -32.89
N THR A 43 19.78 3.25 -32.20
CA THR A 43 19.30 4.48 -31.57
C THR A 43 18.60 4.15 -30.25
N VAL A 44 18.89 4.93 -29.22
CA VAL A 44 18.27 4.84 -27.90
C VAL A 44 17.32 6.01 -27.74
N GLU A 45 16.09 5.75 -27.33
CA GLU A 45 15.04 6.74 -27.10
C GLU A 45 14.61 6.76 -25.63
N TYR A 46 14.22 7.93 -25.14
CA TYR A 46 13.61 8.06 -23.82
C TYR A 46 12.09 7.94 -23.95
N LYS A 47 11.57 6.71 -23.77
CA LYS A 47 10.15 6.37 -24.01
C LYS A 47 9.57 5.50 -22.90
N TRP A 48 8.30 5.12 -23.05
CA TRP A 48 7.60 4.30 -22.07
C TRP A 48 7.85 2.81 -22.34
N SER A 49 8.19 2.06 -21.31
CA SER A 49 8.31 0.60 -21.39
C SER A 49 7.75 -0.07 -20.14
N PHE A 50 7.32 -1.32 -20.28
CA PHE A 50 6.86 -2.15 -19.19
C PHE A 50 8.04 -2.81 -18.48
N ILE A 51 8.15 -2.59 -17.17
CA ILE A 51 9.19 -3.17 -16.32
C ILE A 51 8.52 -4.24 -15.44
N GLU A 52 8.78 -5.51 -15.71
CA GLU A 52 8.16 -6.63 -15.00
C GLU A 52 8.46 -6.64 -13.49
N GLY A 53 9.68 -6.27 -13.11
CA GLY A 53 10.09 -6.18 -11.70
C GLY A 53 9.25 -5.17 -10.91
N LEU A 54 8.92 -4.03 -11.54
CA LEU A 54 8.09 -2.98 -10.95
C LEU A 54 6.60 -3.17 -11.26
N ASN A 55 6.27 -4.14 -12.11
CA ASN A 55 4.92 -4.47 -12.55
C ASN A 55 4.14 -3.26 -13.08
N GLY A 56 4.76 -2.49 -13.97
CA GLY A 56 4.15 -1.28 -14.50
C GLY A 56 4.93 -0.63 -15.64
N CYS A 57 4.36 0.45 -16.18
CA CYS A 57 4.95 1.24 -17.25
C CYS A 57 5.69 2.46 -16.71
N TYR A 58 6.94 2.62 -17.12
CA TYR A 58 7.84 3.68 -16.67
C TYR A 58 8.58 4.29 -17.87
N GLN A 59 9.00 5.55 -17.74
CA GLN A 59 9.89 6.17 -18.71
C GLN A 59 11.33 5.75 -18.45
N ASN A 60 12.02 5.32 -19.50
CA ASN A 60 13.42 4.91 -19.45
C ASN A 60 14.04 4.97 -20.86
N ASN A 61 15.37 4.82 -20.89
CA ASN A 61 16.11 4.66 -22.13
C ASN A 61 15.88 3.25 -22.69
N VAL A 62 15.33 3.16 -23.89
CA VAL A 62 15.05 1.92 -24.58
C VAL A 62 15.49 2.04 -26.04
N CYS A 63 15.99 0.96 -26.61
CA CYS A 63 16.30 0.91 -28.03
C CYS A 63 15.05 1.18 -28.89
N SER A 64 15.19 2.01 -29.94
CA SER A 64 14.07 2.43 -30.78
C SER A 64 13.33 1.26 -31.44
N ASP A 65 14.07 0.22 -31.81
CA ASP A 65 13.61 -1.01 -32.45
C ASP A 65 13.10 -2.08 -31.45
N HIS A 66 13.20 -1.83 -30.15
CA HIS A 66 12.76 -2.78 -29.14
C HIS A 66 11.23 -2.85 -29.05
N MET A 67 10.65 -4.04 -29.00
CA MET A 67 9.19 -4.22 -28.94
C MET A 67 8.54 -3.59 -27.69
N ASN A 68 9.29 -3.53 -26.59
CA ASN A 68 8.87 -2.89 -25.33
C ASN A 68 9.21 -1.39 -25.36
N ASN A 69 8.82 -0.69 -26.43
CA ASN A 69 9.01 0.74 -26.64
C ASN A 69 7.67 1.36 -27.05
N PHE A 70 7.11 2.23 -26.20
CA PHE A 70 5.81 2.85 -26.39
C PHE A 70 5.91 4.37 -26.33
N GLU A 71 5.15 5.03 -27.20
CA GLU A 71 5.11 6.50 -27.30
C GLU A 71 4.61 7.17 -26.01
N ASP A 72 3.62 6.57 -25.35
CA ASP A 72 2.97 7.15 -24.19
C ASP A 72 2.61 6.09 -23.14
N LYS A 73 2.43 6.56 -21.90
CA LYS A 73 2.08 5.72 -20.74
C LYS A 73 0.84 4.88 -20.97
N PHE A 74 -0.15 5.44 -21.65
CA PHE A 74 -1.46 4.83 -21.79
C PHE A 74 -1.43 3.68 -22.80
N LYS A 75 -0.73 3.85 -23.93
CA LYS A 75 -0.43 2.76 -24.88
C LYS A 75 0.34 1.63 -24.19
N CYS A 76 1.35 1.97 -23.40
CA CYS A 76 2.09 0.97 -22.62
C CYS A 76 1.18 0.23 -21.65
N ALA A 77 0.40 0.93 -20.83
CA ALA A 77 -0.46 0.32 -19.81
C ALA A 77 -1.59 -0.52 -20.41
N ARG A 78 -2.10 -0.13 -21.60
CA ARG A 78 -3.09 -0.89 -22.35
C ARG A 78 -2.49 -2.16 -22.96
N ALA A 79 -1.29 -2.07 -23.54
CA ALA A 79 -0.60 -3.23 -24.11
C ALA A 79 -0.09 -4.20 -23.04
N CYS A 80 0.38 -3.64 -21.92
CA CYS A 80 1.01 -4.32 -20.80
C CYS A 80 0.28 -3.97 -19.50
N PRO A 81 -0.95 -4.49 -19.30
CA PRO A 81 -1.63 -4.30 -18.03
C PRO A 81 -0.79 -4.90 -16.90
N PRO A 82 -0.70 -4.22 -15.75
CA PRO A 82 0.00 -4.73 -14.59
C PRO A 82 -0.59 -6.09 -14.21
N LEU A 83 0.27 -7.05 -13.88
CA LEU A 83 -0.21 -8.30 -13.30
C LEU A 83 -0.93 -7.94 -12.01
N TRP A 84 -2.10 -8.53 -11.80
CA TRP A 84 -2.65 -8.52 -10.47
C TRP A 84 -1.67 -9.25 -9.55
N ARG A 85 -1.00 -8.50 -8.67
CA ARG A 85 -0.25 -9.03 -7.56
C ARG A 85 -1.01 -8.60 -6.30
N PRO A 86 -1.23 -9.50 -5.33
CA PRO A 86 -1.67 -9.07 -4.01
C PRO A 86 -0.76 -7.93 -3.58
N SER A 87 -1.33 -6.78 -3.22
CA SER A 87 -0.51 -5.72 -2.63
C SER A 87 0.26 -6.34 -1.47
N PRO A 88 1.58 -6.13 -1.38
CA PRO A 88 2.32 -6.62 -0.22
C PRO A 88 1.59 -6.11 1.03
N PRO A 89 1.43 -6.94 2.07
CA PRO A 89 0.75 -6.50 3.28
C PRO A 89 1.41 -5.20 3.72
N ARG A 90 0.60 -4.16 3.92
CA ARG A 90 1.11 -2.85 4.33
C ARG A 90 1.98 -3.10 5.55
N LYS A 91 3.28 -2.76 5.45
CA LYS A 91 4.19 -2.88 6.60
C LYS A 91 3.54 -2.11 7.75
N LYS A 92 3.33 -2.79 8.87
CA LYS A 92 2.88 -2.11 10.09
C LYS A 92 3.96 -1.10 10.46
N VAL A 93 3.66 0.18 10.28
CA VAL A 93 4.57 1.26 10.65
C VAL A 93 4.54 1.37 12.17
N THR A 94 5.71 1.24 12.78
CA THR A 94 5.94 1.38 14.21
C THR A 94 6.25 2.83 14.57
N CYS A 95 6.13 3.18 15.85
CA CYS A 95 6.47 4.53 16.32
C CYS A 95 7.93 4.91 15.99
N THR A 96 8.86 3.94 16.08
CA THR A 96 10.28 4.15 15.79
C THR A 96 10.56 4.49 14.32
N ASP A 97 9.71 4.02 13.41
CA ASP A 97 9.91 4.27 11.97
C ASP A 97 9.78 5.76 11.63
N TRP A 98 8.93 6.48 12.36
CA TRP A 98 8.77 7.93 12.19
C TRP A 98 9.98 8.72 12.67
N LEU A 99 10.67 8.26 13.72
CA LEU A 99 11.83 8.95 14.30
C LEU A 99 13.09 8.89 13.43
N ARG A 100 13.20 7.89 12.53
CA ARG A 100 14.40 7.65 11.70
C ARG A 100 14.41 8.43 10.37
N GLY A 101 13.30 9.04 9.98
CA GLY A 101 13.13 9.68 8.66
C GLY A 101 13.13 11.21 8.69
N LYS A 102 13.06 11.85 7.51
CA LYS A 102 12.79 13.30 7.41
C LYS A 102 11.40 13.61 7.98
N PRO A 103 11.25 14.65 8.83
CA PRO A 103 10.00 14.88 9.54
C PRO A 103 8.92 15.45 8.62
N CYS A 104 7.92 14.63 8.30
CA CYS A 104 6.61 15.08 7.80
C CYS A 104 5.55 15.14 8.90
N TYR A 105 5.90 14.66 10.11
CA TYR A 105 5.03 14.63 11.26
C TYR A 105 5.03 15.98 11.99
N LYS A 106 3.91 16.26 12.69
CA LYS A 106 3.86 17.34 13.67
C LYS A 106 4.40 16.81 15.00
N TYR A 107 5.11 17.63 15.75
CA TYR A 107 5.61 17.25 17.07
C TYR A 107 5.59 18.41 18.06
N TRP A 108 5.58 18.07 19.35
CA TRP A 108 5.73 19.01 20.46
C TRP A 108 6.35 18.30 21.67
N PHE A 109 6.93 19.08 22.58
CA PHE A 109 7.45 18.58 23.84
C PHE A 109 6.49 18.90 24.97
N ALA A 110 6.36 17.98 25.93
CA ALA A 110 5.68 18.21 27.19
C ALA A 110 6.44 17.54 28.33
N TYR A 111 6.45 18.17 29.50
CA TYR A 111 7.15 17.67 30.68
C TYR A 111 6.17 16.98 31.62
N TYR A 112 6.48 15.74 31.99
CA TYR A 112 5.66 14.98 32.94
C TYR A 112 6.53 14.43 34.07
N PRO A 113 6.02 14.41 35.31
CA PRO A 113 6.72 13.81 36.43
C PRO A 113 6.78 12.28 36.26
N ASP A 114 7.90 11.68 36.62
CA ASP A 114 8.00 10.24 36.85
C ASP A 114 7.43 9.83 38.22
N VAL A 115 7.56 8.54 38.55
CA VAL A 115 7.12 7.97 39.84
C VAL A 115 7.84 8.58 41.05
N TYR A 116 8.96 9.27 40.85
CA TYR A 116 9.74 9.96 41.88
C TYR A 116 9.49 11.48 41.87
N GLY A 117 8.59 11.97 41.02
CA GLY A 117 8.26 13.39 40.89
C GLY A 117 9.26 14.21 40.07
N LEU A 118 10.25 13.56 39.41
CA LEU A 118 11.19 14.24 38.53
C LEU A 118 10.54 14.47 37.16
N PHE A 119 10.58 15.71 36.69
CA PHE A 119 9.99 16.09 35.41
C PHE A 119 10.91 15.73 34.25
N HIS A 120 10.42 14.87 33.35
CA HIS A 120 11.14 14.46 32.14
C HIS A 120 10.48 15.02 30.89
N PRO A 121 11.27 15.40 29.87
CA PRO A 121 10.73 15.81 28.58
C PRO A 121 10.23 14.59 27.81
N TYR A 122 8.97 14.62 27.36
CA TYR A 122 8.41 13.67 26.41
C TYR A 122 8.15 14.36 25.08
N MET A 123 8.50 13.68 23.97
CA MET A 123 8.19 14.16 22.63
C MET A 123 6.93 13.49 22.12
N PHE A 124 5.89 14.28 21.87
CA PHE A 124 4.67 13.83 21.24
C PHE A 124 4.76 14.12 19.75
N TYR A 125 4.32 13.18 18.91
CA TYR A 125 4.38 13.35 17.46
C TYR A 125 3.33 12.52 16.74
N THR A 126 2.97 12.94 15.53
CA THR A 126 2.04 12.20 14.67
C THR A 126 2.75 11.27 13.69
N GLY A 127 2.01 10.39 13.01
CA GLY A 127 2.50 9.80 11.76
C GLY A 127 2.34 10.75 10.58
N CYS A 128 2.62 10.26 9.37
CA CYS A 128 2.38 10.98 8.12
C CYS A 128 1.30 10.31 7.27
N GLY A 129 0.80 10.99 6.23
CA GLY A 129 -0.18 10.41 5.30
C GLY A 129 -1.43 9.89 6.02
N GLU A 130 -1.71 8.59 5.89
CA GLU A 130 -2.84 7.94 6.55
C GLU A 130 -2.70 7.83 8.08
N TRP A 131 -1.49 7.98 8.61
CA TRP A 131 -1.19 7.92 10.05
C TRP A 131 -1.16 9.30 10.73
N LYS A 132 -1.57 10.37 10.03
CA LYS A 132 -1.56 11.74 10.56
C LYS A 132 -2.41 11.95 11.83
N ASN A 133 -3.39 11.08 12.06
CA ASN A 133 -4.28 11.13 13.22
C ASN A 133 -3.83 10.23 14.37
N LYS A 134 -2.77 9.43 14.18
CA LYS A 134 -2.19 8.62 15.25
C LYS A 134 -1.22 9.47 16.06
N LEU A 135 -1.33 9.39 17.37
CA LEU A 135 -0.44 10.04 18.31
C LEU A 135 0.57 9.03 18.84
N TYR A 136 1.83 9.43 18.86
CA TYR A 136 2.92 8.68 19.45
C TYR A 136 3.59 9.53 20.51
N VAL A 137 4.16 8.87 21.52
CA VAL A 137 5.01 9.50 22.52
C VAL A 137 6.37 8.81 22.51
N TYR A 138 7.42 9.61 22.55
CA TYR A 138 8.80 9.18 22.69
C TYR A 138 9.35 9.71 24.02
N ASP A 139 9.91 8.79 24.80
CA ASP A 139 10.67 9.04 26.01
C ASP A 139 12.16 9.07 25.64
N PRO A 140 12.81 10.26 25.60
CA PRO A 140 14.22 10.39 25.27
C PRO A 140 15.14 9.74 26.30
N TRP A 141 14.71 9.64 27.56
CA TRP A 141 15.52 9.12 28.65
C TRP A 141 15.61 7.59 28.60
N ARG A 142 14.48 6.94 28.32
CA ARG A 142 14.42 5.48 28.14
C ARG A 142 14.68 5.05 26.71
N GLN A 143 14.74 5.99 25.76
CA GLN A 143 14.82 5.73 24.32
C GLN A 143 13.70 4.80 23.82
N THR A 144 12.50 4.96 24.38
CA THR A 144 11.34 4.14 24.03
C THR A 144 10.25 4.99 23.40
N CYS A 145 9.46 4.39 22.51
CA CYS A 145 8.25 5.03 22.01
C CYS A 145 7.06 4.08 22.08
N GLN A 146 5.88 4.66 22.11
CA GLN A 146 4.61 3.94 22.12
C GLN A 146 3.52 4.73 21.38
N GLU A 147 2.59 4.01 20.76
CA GLU A 147 1.36 4.61 20.22
C GLU A 147 0.44 4.97 21.38
N PHE A 148 0.06 6.24 21.46
CA PHE A 148 -0.87 6.73 22.46
C PHE A 148 -2.29 6.42 21.99
N HIS A 149 -2.85 5.32 22.46
CA HIS A 149 -4.26 5.01 22.28
C HIS A 149 -5.06 5.78 23.31
N HIS A 150 -5.85 6.77 22.87
CA HIS A 150 -6.80 7.44 23.75
C HIS A 150 -7.85 6.41 24.21
N ARG A 151 -7.63 5.78 25.37
CA ARG A 151 -8.72 5.08 26.05
C ARG A 151 -9.66 6.17 26.54
N TYR A 152 -10.85 6.26 25.95
CA TYR A 152 -11.95 6.97 26.60
C TYR A 152 -12.20 6.28 27.94
N THR A 153 -11.60 6.79 29.01
CA THR A 153 -12.11 6.57 30.35
C THR A 153 -12.96 7.78 30.65
N THR A 154 -14.24 7.67 30.32
CA THR A 154 -15.29 8.44 30.99
C THR A 154 -15.17 8.14 32.48
N LYS A 155 -14.42 8.97 33.21
CA LYS A 155 -14.71 9.18 34.63
C LYS A 155 -15.99 10.01 34.65
N GLN A 156 -17.12 9.31 34.82
CA GLN A 156 -18.34 9.94 35.34
C GLN A 156 -17.97 10.61 36.65
N SER A 157 -18.11 11.93 36.66
CA SER A 157 -18.31 12.70 37.87
C SER A 157 -19.59 12.19 38.55
N SER A 158 -19.47 11.76 39.79
CA SER A 158 -20.56 11.67 40.77
C SER A 158 -19.94 11.86 42.14
#